data_AF-A0A818DXG2-F1
#
_entry.id   AF-A0A818DXG2-F1
#
_cell.length_a   1.000
_cell.length_b   1.000
_cell.length_c   1.000
_cell.angle_alpha   90.00
_cell.angle_beta   90.00
_cell.angle_gamma   90.00
#
_symmetry.space_group_name_H-M   'P 1'
#
loop_
_entity.id
_entity.type
_entity.pdbx_description
1 polymer ?
#
loop_
_entity_poly.entity_id
_entity_poly.type
_entity_poly.pdbx_seq_one_letter_code
_entity_poly.pdbx_strand_id
1 'polypeptide(L)'
;MPSTLLNQLRMMFRTTTTNRELALANNYTYVNEDKISRSLICPICLDPLIDPQTHMLCENSFCNLCIRKLRQCPCCRASIINPNDLKITSHVLRNILDELEVQCNVCKQTLSRGNFPIHIRNNCLKHSLISPEDEENLMNISSTSIVNNSTTNQNSLDEQQLEKHLSNLYRRIHILETELFELKKTLYICLFVLLTISTLIFFGSIFSYIIISFLSVFFKQWLPSFIETLTKFLFDFSPLMTLFRIVFIGIYFFLICYKRRPSDINLLTIIICLIIVLFNLLILIIHLIITYFNFLFLMFIVIMLGKYFHIQLPNNEEVSNFLNHIRNQYQQQRRSLS
;
A
#
# COMPACT_ATOMS: atom_id res chain seq x y z
N MET A 1 9.78 43.93 -1.24
CA MET A 1 8.93 42.75 -1.46
C MET A 1 7.89 42.67 -0.35
N PRO A 2 6.58 42.47 -0.64
CA PRO A 2 5.55 42.56 0.39
C PRO A 2 5.49 41.26 1.20
N SER A 3 5.53 41.42 2.52
CA SER A 3 5.55 40.37 3.55
C SER A 3 4.33 39.42 3.55
N THR A 4 3.28 39.77 2.80
CA THR A 4 2.04 39.00 2.66
C THR A 4 2.20 37.74 1.82
N LEU A 5 3.05 37.77 0.79
CA LEU A 5 3.26 36.63 -0.12
C LEU A 5 4.16 35.55 0.54
N LEU A 6 5.13 35.97 1.35
CA LEU A 6 5.97 35.07 2.16
C LEU A 6 5.14 34.35 3.25
N ASN A 7 4.17 35.06 3.83
CA ASN A 7 3.25 34.48 4.82
C ASN A 7 2.22 33.53 4.18
N GLN A 8 1.77 33.80 2.95
CA GLN A 8 0.89 32.88 2.21
C GLN A 8 1.63 31.63 1.73
N LEU A 9 2.87 31.74 1.28
CA LEU A 9 3.70 30.59 0.91
C LEU A 9 4.05 29.72 2.13
N ARG A 10 4.26 30.31 3.32
CA ARG A 10 4.43 29.55 4.59
C ARG A 10 3.21 28.72 5.01
N MET A 11 2.02 29.05 4.53
CA MET A 11 0.79 28.37 4.92
C MET A 11 0.45 27.18 3.99
N MET A 12 0.97 27.14 2.76
CA MET A 12 0.67 26.08 1.79
C MET A 12 1.62 24.85 1.83
N PHE A 13 2.80 24.93 2.44
CA PHE A 13 3.78 23.82 2.49
C PHE A 13 3.84 23.08 3.85
N ARG A 14 2.73 23.05 4.60
CA ARG A 14 2.71 22.68 6.03
C ARG A 14 2.81 21.20 6.39
N THR A 15 2.89 20.27 5.44
CA THR A 15 2.85 18.84 5.79
C THR A 15 4.19 18.18 6.09
N THR A 16 5.34 18.64 5.60
CA THR A 16 6.64 17.99 5.94
C THR A 16 7.87 18.92 5.81
N THR A 17 7.72 20.23 5.94
CA THR A 17 8.88 21.15 5.87
C THR A 17 9.80 20.92 7.07
N THR A 18 10.99 20.37 6.81
CA THR A 18 12.08 20.20 7.80
C THR A 18 12.55 21.57 8.31
N ASN A 19 13.16 21.67 9.49
CA ASN A 19 13.71 22.97 9.93
C ASN A 19 14.84 23.43 9.00
N ARG A 20 15.52 22.48 8.34
CA ARG A 20 16.46 22.73 7.25
C ARG A 20 15.82 23.51 6.10
N GLU A 21 14.63 23.14 5.66
CA GLU A 21 13.87 23.92 4.66
C GLU A 21 13.50 25.30 5.19
N LEU A 22 13.21 25.43 6.50
CA LEU A 22 12.95 26.72 7.13
C LEU A 22 14.22 27.60 7.19
N ALA A 23 15.39 27.01 7.44
CA ALA A 23 16.69 27.69 7.42
C ALA A 23 17.06 28.14 6.00
N LEU A 24 16.84 27.28 5.01
CA LEU A 24 16.98 27.63 3.59
C LEU A 24 16.01 28.74 3.17
N ALA A 25 14.74 28.67 3.61
CA ALA A 25 13.77 29.74 3.39
C ALA A 25 14.13 31.05 4.10
N ASN A 26 14.87 30.96 5.21
CA ASN A 26 15.43 32.11 5.91
C ASN A 26 16.84 32.49 5.38
N ASN A 27 17.31 31.91 4.27
CA ASN A 27 18.58 32.23 3.62
C ASN A 27 19.84 32.00 4.48
N TYR A 28 19.90 30.96 5.31
CA TYR A 28 21.13 30.54 5.97
C TYR A 28 21.33 29.03 6.01
N THR A 29 22.57 28.61 6.24
CA THR A 29 22.98 27.23 6.54
C THR A 29 23.70 27.19 7.88
N TYR A 30 23.59 26.08 8.62
CA TYR A 30 24.36 25.90 9.85
C TYR A 30 25.81 25.57 9.50
N VAL A 31 26.75 26.18 10.23
CA VAL A 31 28.18 25.88 10.09
C VAL A 31 28.51 24.73 11.04
N ASN A 32 29.31 23.78 10.58
CA ASN A 32 29.74 22.62 11.38
C ASN A 32 28.56 21.81 11.98
N GLU A 33 27.58 21.40 11.16
CA GLU A 33 26.41 20.61 11.62
C GLU A 33 26.81 19.41 12.49
N ASP A 34 27.90 18.73 12.16
CA ASP A 34 28.41 17.56 12.88
C ASP A 34 28.89 17.85 14.32
N LYS A 35 29.22 19.11 14.63
CA LYS A 35 29.69 19.53 15.96
C LYS A 35 28.55 19.99 16.87
N ILE A 36 27.33 20.15 16.35
CA ILE A 36 26.19 20.58 17.16
C ILE A 36 25.83 19.48 18.15
N SER A 37 25.76 19.83 19.44
CA SER A 37 25.42 18.88 20.49
C SER A 37 24.05 18.25 20.22
N ARG A 38 23.95 16.91 20.37
CA ARG A 38 22.69 16.17 20.19
C ARG A 38 21.56 16.67 21.08
N SER A 39 21.88 17.28 22.22
CA SER A 39 20.89 17.90 23.12
C SER A 39 20.18 19.14 22.52
N LEU A 40 20.76 19.73 21.48
CA LEU A 40 20.23 20.87 20.74
C LEU A 40 19.47 20.46 19.48
N ILE A 41 19.45 19.16 19.17
CA ILE A 41 18.79 18.60 17.99
C ILE A 41 17.41 18.08 18.38
N CYS A 42 16.40 18.45 17.58
CA CYS A 42 15.03 17.99 17.76
C CYS A 42 14.92 16.49 17.39
N PRO A 43 14.43 15.61 18.28
CA PRO A 43 14.28 14.18 17.98
C PRO A 43 13.26 13.86 16.87
N ILE A 44 12.41 14.83 16.49
CA ILE A 44 11.34 14.62 15.50
C ILE A 44 11.82 14.97 14.08
N CYS A 45 12.45 16.12 13.91
CA CYS A 45 12.91 16.59 12.59
C CYS A 45 14.41 16.42 12.36
N LEU A 46 15.17 16.00 13.39
CA LEU A 46 16.62 15.76 13.35
C LEU A 46 17.46 16.99 12.99
N ASP A 47 16.90 18.18 13.18
CA ASP A 47 17.55 19.47 12.96
C ASP A 47 17.72 20.23 14.28
N PRO A 48 18.59 21.27 14.35
CA PRO A 48 18.67 22.17 15.49
C PRO A 48 17.30 22.74 15.88
N LEU A 49 17.06 22.87 17.18
CA LEU A 49 15.78 23.31 17.73
C LEU A 49 15.42 24.74 17.30
N ILE A 50 14.21 24.91 16.76
CA ILE A 50 13.58 26.19 16.42
C ILE A 50 12.36 26.38 17.33
N ASP A 51 12.28 27.53 18.00
CA ASP A 51 11.26 27.85 19.02
C ASP A 51 11.02 26.67 19.98
N PRO A 52 12.03 26.26 20.77
CA PRO A 52 11.97 25.03 21.53
C PRO A 52 10.86 25.05 22.61
N GLN A 53 10.20 23.91 22.74
CA GLN A 53 9.26 23.57 23.81
C GLN A 53 9.77 22.32 24.53
N THR A 54 9.73 22.33 25.85
CA THR A 54 10.16 21.22 26.70
C THR A 54 8.93 20.50 27.25
N HIS A 55 8.89 19.18 27.09
CA HIS A 55 7.83 18.35 27.67
C HIS A 55 8.02 18.26 29.19
N MET A 56 6.97 18.55 29.95
CA MET A 56 7.06 18.71 31.41
C MET A 56 7.45 17.43 32.15
N LEU A 57 7.00 16.25 31.68
CA LEU A 57 7.21 14.99 32.40
C LEU A 57 8.60 14.39 32.18
N CYS A 58 9.13 14.46 30.96
CA CYS A 58 10.40 13.81 30.61
C CYS A 58 11.52 14.78 30.28
N GLU A 59 11.25 16.10 30.36
CA GLU A 59 12.20 17.19 30.16
C GLU A 59 12.93 17.20 28.80
N ASN A 60 12.47 16.41 27.84
CA ASN A 60 12.98 16.43 26.47
C ASN A 60 12.45 17.66 25.72
N SER A 61 13.31 18.24 24.87
CA SER A 61 12.99 19.46 24.12
C SER A 61 12.77 19.16 22.64
N PHE A 62 11.80 19.86 22.05
CA PHE A 62 11.34 19.68 20.67
C PHE A 62 11.04 21.05 20.05
N CYS A 63 11.04 21.16 18.73
CA CYS A 63 10.54 22.38 18.09
C CYS A 63 9.03 22.52 18.35
N ASN A 64 8.56 23.75 18.59
CA ASN A 64 7.14 24.04 18.85
C ASN A 64 6.22 23.48 17.75
N LEU A 65 6.62 23.62 16.48
CA LEU A 65 5.86 23.12 15.34
C LEU A 65 5.90 21.59 15.20
N CYS A 66 6.95 20.94 15.69
CA CYS A 66 7.10 19.49 15.62
C CYS A 66 6.23 18.80 16.68
N ILE A 67 6.34 19.23 17.94
CA ILE A 67 5.68 18.55 19.05
C ILE A 67 4.16 18.76 19.06
N ARG A 68 3.68 19.93 18.62
CA ARG A 68 2.24 20.24 18.54
C ARG A 68 1.46 19.37 17.55
N LYS A 69 2.14 18.71 16.61
CA LYS A 69 1.52 17.77 15.66
C LYS A 69 1.24 16.40 16.29
N LEU A 70 1.85 16.10 17.43
CA LEU A 70 1.78 14.80 18.08
C LEU A 70 0.84 14.85 19.29
N ARG A 71 0.12 13.75 19.52
CA ARG A 71 -0.71 13.57 20.72
C ARG A 71 0.05 12.91 21.88
N GLN A 72 1.23 12.38 21.63
CA GLN A 72 2.07 11.67 22.60
C GLN A 72 3.53 12.08 22.40
N CYS A 73 4.27 12.17 23.51
CA CYS A 73 5.70 12.46 23.49
C CYS A 73 6.46 11.29 22.83
N PRO A 74 7.29 11.51 21.80
CA PRO A 74 8.02 10.44 21.13
C PRO A 74 9.08 9.77 22.04
N CYS A 75 9.57 10.47 23.06
CA CYS A 75 10.61 9.96 23.96
C CYS A 75 10.05 9.11 25.10
N CYS A 76 8.93 9.50 25.72
CA CYS A 76 8.38 8.82 26.90
C CYS A 76 6.97 8.24 26.69
N ARG A 77 6.36 8.45 25.51
CA ARG A 77 4.99 8.02 25.14
C ARG A 77 3.86 8.58 26.01
N ALA A 78 4.16 9.47 26.96
CA ALA A 78 3.15 10.17 27.74
C ALA A 78 2.29 11.06 26.83
N SER A 79 1.01 11.22 27.20
CA SER A 79 0.05 11.98 26.42
C SER A 79 0.30 13.49 26.53
N ILE A 80 0.13 14.20 25.41
CA ILE A 80 0.20 15.66 25.30
C ILE A 80 -1.21 16.14 24.98
N ILE A 81 -2.02 16.33 26.02
CA ILE A 81 -3.46 16.66 25.88
C ILE A 81 -3.65 18.14 26.15
N ASN A 82 -2.98 18.64 27.20
CA ASN A 82 -3.13 20.00 27.66
C ASN A 82 -1.97 20.85 27.15
N PRO A 83 -2.19 22.14 26.85
CA PRO A 83 -1.12 23.05 26.49
C PRO A 83 -0.08 23.20 27.62
N ASN A 84 -0.47 22.92 28.87
CA ASN A 84 0.41 22.96 30.05
C ASN A 84 1.38 21.77 30.13
N ASP A 85 1.19 20.73 29.31
CA ASP A 85 2.11 19.59 29.25
C ASP A 85 3.43 19.97 28.55
N LEU A 86 3.45 21.14 27.89
CA LEU A 86 4.58 21.75 27.22
C LEU A 86 4.90 23.09 27.88
N LYS A 87 6.16 23.30 28.26
CA LYS A 87 6.66 24.60 28.69
C LYS A 87 7.59 25.19 27.65
N ILE A 88 7.66 26.51 27.60
CA ILE A 88 8.75 27.19 26.90
C ILE A 88 10.06 26.73 27.54
N THR A 89 11.01 26.35 26.70
CA THR A 89 12.31 25.87 27.15
C THR A 89 13.07 26.95 27.94
N SER A 90 13.97 26.49 28.83
CA SER A 90 14.82 27.36 29.63
C SER A 90 15.55 28.42 28.78
N HIS A 91 15.77 29.60 29.36
CA HIS A 91 16.48 30.69 28.70
C HIS A 91 17.91 30.27 28.30
N VAL A 92 18.56 29.48 29.15
CA VAL A 92 19.92 28.96 28.90
C VAL A 92 19.98 28.16 27.61
N LEU A 93 19.03 27.23 27.37
CA LEU A 93 19.07 26.43 26.14
C LEU A 93 18.84 27.30 24.89
N ARG A 94 17.99 28.33 25.00
CA ARG A 94 17.76 29.28 23.90
C ARG A 94 19.01 30.09 23.57
N ASN A 95 19.71 30.59 24.59
CA ASN A 95 20.99 31.28 24.40
C ASN A 95 22.02 30.39 23.71
N ILE A 96 22.19 29.15 24.15
CA ILE A 96 23.12 28.20 23.54
C ILE A 96 22.75 27.94 22.07
N LEU A 97 21.45 27.82 21.77
CA LEU A 97 21.01 27.66 20.38
C LEU A 97 21.27 28.92 19.54
N ASP A 98 21.17 30.12 20.12
CA ASP A 98 21.40 31.39 19.44
C ASP A 98 22.88 31.68 19.18
N GLU A 99 23.77 31.08 19.97
CA GLU A 99 25.22 31.09 19.78
C GLU A 99 25.69 30.19 18.61
N LEU A 100 24.84 29.29 18.10
CA LEU A 100 25.19 28.43 16.97
C LEU A 100 25.60 29.26 15.74
N GLU A 101 26.69 28.88 15.09
CA GLU A 101 27.17 29.57 13.90
C GLU A 101 26.33 29.22 12.68
N VAL A 102 25.95 30.24 11.93
CA VAL A 102 25.23 30.13 10.66
C VAL A 102 25.93 30.96 9.59
N GLN A 103 25.92 30.47 8.36
CA GLN A 103 26.41 31.17 7.19
C GLN A 103 25.23 31.73 6.40
N CYS A 104 25.28 33.02 6.09
CA CYS A 104 24.30 33.65 5.22
C CYS A 104 24.45 33.14 3.79
N ASN A 105 23.36 32.66 3.18
CA ASN A 105 23.40 32.14 1.81
C ASN A 105 23.63 33.23 0.76
N VAL A 106 23.33 34.49 1.10
CA VAL A 106 23.39 35.65 0.19
C VAL A 106 24.79 36.28 0.18
N CYS A 107 25.30 36.70 1.35
CA CYS A 107 26.59 37.41 1.45
C CYS A 107 27.75 36.52 1.93
N LYS A 108 27.48 35.24 2.24
CA LYS A 108 28.45 34.25 2.75
C LYS A 108 29.10 34.57 4.09
N GLN A 109 28.71 35.66 4.75
CA GLN A 109 29.16 35.99 6.10
C GLN A 109 28.69 34.94 7.11
N THR A 110 29.59 34.51 7.98
CA THR A 110 29.31 33.64 9.13
C THR A 110 29.04 34.49 10.37
N LEU A 111 27.97 34.17 11.10
CA LEU A 111 27.59 34.85 12.35
C LEU A 111 26.78 33.92 13.26
N SER A 112 26.57 34.31 14.51
CA SER A 112 25.69 33.59 15.43
C SER A 112 24.22 33.65 14.97
N ARG A 113 23.49 32.54 15.10
CA ARG A 113 22.09 32.38 14.70
C ARG A 113 21.17 33.47 15.27
N GLY A 114 21.36 33.85 16.54
CA GLY A 114 20.56 34.89 17.19
C GLY A 114 20.69 36.28 16.54
N ASN A 115 21.84 36.58 15.93
CA ASN A 115 22.11 37.84 15.24
C ASN A 115 21.67 37.83 13.77
N PHE A 116 21.27 36.68 13.24
CA PHE A 116 20.89 36.54 11.84
C PHE A 116 19.70 37.42 11.41
N PRO A 117 18.62 37.56 12.18
CA PRO A 117 17.51 38.48 11.83
C PRO A 117 17.95 39.94 11.71
N ILE A 118 18.93 40.36 12.51
CA ILE A 118 19.49 41.72 12.48
C ILE A 118 20.36 41.90 11.23
N HIS A 119 21.19 40.90 10.91
CA HIS A 119 22.02 40.87 9.71
C HIS A 119 21.18 41.04 8.43
N ILE A 120 20.09 40.27 8.28
CA ILE A 120 19.20 40.37 7.11
C ILE A 120 18.56 41.75 6.98
N ARG A 121 18.19 42.40 8.10
CA ARG A 121 17.54 43.72 8.07
C ARG A 121 18.49 44.84 7.68
N ASN A 122 19.74 44.78 8.13
CA ASN A 122 20.62 45.96 8.13
C ASN A 122 21.86 45.83 7.23
N ASN A 123 22.45 44.64 7.11
CA ASN A 123 23.85 44.48 6.66
C ASN A 123 24.03 43.51 5.48
N CYS A 124 23.07 42.62 5.21
CA CYS A 124 23.23 41.54 4.24
C CYS A 124 23.48 42.01 2.79
N LEU A 125 22.86 43.11 2.35
CA LEU A 125 22.96 43.60 0.96
C LEU A 125 24.19 44.49 0.71
N LYS A 126 24.85 44.98 1.77
CA LYS A 126 26.03 45.85 1.61
C LYS A 126 27.28 45.06 1.23
N HIS A 127 27.38 43.80 1.65
CA HIS A 127 28.52 42.93 1.37
C HIS A 127 28.44 42.15 0.05
N SER A 128 27.27 42.04 -0.60
CA SER A 128 27.16 41.32 -1.88
C SER A 128 27.78 42.07 -3.08
N LEU A 129 28.29 43.28 -2.86
CA LEU A 129 28.97 44.11 -3.87
C LEU A 129 30.46 44.27 -3.60
N ILE A 130 31.00 43.62 -2.57
CA ILE A 130 32.43 43.68 -2.25
C ILE A 130 32.89 42.22 -2.18
N SER A 131 33.51 41.76 -3.27
CA SER A 131 34.26 40.50 -3.30
C SER A 131 35.46 40.59 -2.34
N PRO A 132 36.02 39.46 -1.89
CA PRO A 132 37.07 39.44 -0.85
C PRO A 132 38.44 40.01 -1.26
N GLU A 133 38.54 40.74 -2.37
CA GLU A 133 39.82 41.23 -2.89
C GLU A 133 40.20 42.63 -2.35
N ASP A 134 39.30 43.32 -1.66
CA ASP A 134 39.52 44.73 -1.27
C ASP A 134 39.81 44.96 0.23
N GLU A 135 39.92 43.92 1.06
CA GLU A 135 40.17 44.12 2.51
C GLU A 135 41.63 44.47 2.87
N GLU A 136 42.58 44.43 1.92
CA GLU A 136 43.99 44.75 2.20
C GLU A 136 44.32 46.26 2.07
N ASN A 137 43.41 47.11 1.56
CA ASN A 137 43.74 48.50 1.21
C ASN A 137 43.16 49.61 2.11
N LEU A 138 42.60 49.28 3.27
CA LEU A 138 42.07 50.28 4.22
C LEU A 138 42.82 50.32 5.55
N MET A 139 44.15 50.17 5.51
CA MET A 139 45.00 50.67 6.58
C MET A 139 46.41 51.00 6.09
N ASN A 140 46.56 51.96 5.16
CA ASN A 140 47.78 52.78 5.11
C ASN A 140 47.56 54.11 4.38
N ILE A 141 47.83 55.19 5.11
CA ILE A 141 47.78 56.57 4.66
C ILE A 141 49.12 56.91 4.00
N SER A 142 49.06 57.74 2.97
CA SER A 142 50.11 58.68 2.53
C SER A 142 51.14 58.19 1.52
N SER A 143 51.30 59.06 0.50
CA SER A 143 52.51 59.30 -0.30
C SER A 143 52.61 58.59 -1.65
N THR A 144 52.60 59.45 -2.68
CA THR A 144 53.47 59.43 -3.88
C THR A 144 53.16 58.52 -5.08
N SER A 145 52.98 59.24 -6.20
CA SER A 145 53.50 59.02 -7.56
C SER A 145 52.99 57.86 -8.44
N ILE A 146 52.26 58.27 -9.48
CA ILE A 146 52.48 57.99 -10.91
C ILE A 146 53.51 56.88 -11.20
N VAL A 147 53.10 55.76 -11.80
CA VAL A 147 53.64 55.18 -13.06
C VAL A 147 52.64 54.13 -13.59
N ASN A 148 52.45 54.20 -14.91
CA ASN A 148 51.67 53.36 -15.81
C ASN A 148 51.78 51.84 -15.56
N ASN A 149 50.69 51.10 -15.84
CA ASN A 149 50.68 50.03 -16.85
C ASN A 149 49.26 49.52 -17.12
N SER A 150 48.78 49.88 -18.30
CA SER A 150 47.55 49.40 -18.93
C SER A 150 47.84 48.16 -19.76
N THR A 151 47.68 46.97 -19.19
CA THR A 151 47.53 45.69 -19.93
C THR A 151 47.01 44.60 -18.98
N THR A 152 45.72 44.68 -18.60
CA THR A 152 45.07 43.61 -17.81
C THR A 152 43.57 43.47 -18.10
N ASN A 153 43.11 43.94 -19.27
CA ASN A 153 41.67 43.95 -19.60
C ASN A 153 41.19 42.76 -20.47
N GLN A 154 42.00 41.71 -20.63
CA GLN A 154 41.59 40.49 -21.35
C GLN A 154 41.37 39.27 -20.43
N ASN A 155 42.01 39.21 -19.26
CA ASN A 155 41.85 38.03 -18.38
C ASN A 155 40.53 38.03 -17.60
N SER A 156 39.96 39.19 -17.27
CA SER A 156 38.72 39.27 -16.47
C SER A 156 37.45 38.87 -17.25
N LEU A 157 37.47 39.02 -18.58
CA LEU A 157 36.32 38.64 -19.42
C LEU A 157 36.22 37.11 -19.58
N ASP A 158 37.35 36.43 -19.70
CA ASP A 158 37.41 34.97 -19.82
C ASP A 158 37.01 34.28 -18.51
N GLU A 159 37.39 34.85 -17.36
CA GLU A 159 37.04 34.31 -16.03
C GLU A 159 35.54 34.44 -15.75
N GLN A 160 34.93 35.57 -16.11
CA GLN A 160 33.49 35.79 -15.99
C GLN A 160 32.68 34.90 -16.95
N GLN A 161 33.21 34.60 -18.14
CA GLN A 161 32.61 33.63 -19.07
C GLN A 161 32.70 32.20 -18.53
N LEU A 162 33.81 31.86 -17.87
CA LEU A 162 34.04 30.54 -17.29
C LEU A 162 33.10 30.26 -16.11
N GLU A 163 32.91 31.22 -15.20
CA GLU A 163 31.94 31.09 -14.09
C GLU A 163 30.50 30.89 -14.57
N LYS A 164 30.11 31.59 -15.64
CA LYS A 164 28.80 31.42 -16.26
C LYS A 164 28.63 30.03 -16.89
N HIS A 165 29.72 29.47 -17.43
CA HIS A 165 29.71 28.10 -17.96
C HIS A 165 29.62 27.05 -16.84
N LEU A 166 30.36 27.23 -15.76
CA LEU A 166 30.34 26.35 -14.58
C LEU A 166 28.98 26.34 -13.88
N SER A 167 28.36 27.50 -13.68
CA SER A 167 27.02 27.59 -13.07
C SER A 167 25.95 26.91 -13.93
N ASN A 168 26.04 27.00 -15.26
CA ASN A 168 25.15 26.28 -16.16
C ASN A 168 25.34 24.76 -16.11
N LEU A 169 26.59 24.28 -16.00
CA LEU A 169 26.88 22.85 -15.83
C LEU A 169 26.35 22.34 -14.50
N TYR A 170 26.55 23.08 -13.41
CA TYR A 170 26.06 22.70 -12.09
C TYR A 170 24.53 22.59 -12.05
N ARG A 171 23.83 23.54 -12.70
CA ARG A 171 22.37 23.48 -12.83
C ARG A 171 21.91 22.23 -13.58
N ARG A 172 22.60 21.83 -14.65
CA ARG A 172 22.26 20.61 -15.40
C ARG A 172 22.51 19.34 -14.60
N ILE A 173 23.62 19.29 -13.85
CA ILE A 173 23.92 18.15 -12.96
C ILE A 173 22.83 18.01 -11.90
N HIS A 174 22.43 19.11 -11.26
CA HIS A 174 21.37 19.09 -10.25
C HIS A 174 20.01 18.64 -10.83
N ILE A 175 19.68 19.06 -12.06
CA ILE A 175 18.46 18.60 -12.75
C ILE A 175 18.53 17.08 -12.97
N LEU A 176 19.65 16.56 -13.49
CA LEU A 176 19.83 15.13 -13.71
C LEU A 176 19.78 14.32 -12.41
N GLU A 177 20.36 14.83 -11.33
CA GLU A 177 20.31 14.17 -10.02
C GLU A 177 18.87 14.10 -9.48
N THR A 178 18.09 15.17 -9.69
CA THR A 178 16.68 15.21 -9.29
C THR A 178 15.84 14.23 -10.12
N GLU A 179 16.07 14.16 -11.43
CA GLU A 179 15.40 13.18 -12.31
C GLU A 179 15.76 11.73 -11.94
N LEU A 180 17.03 11.48 -11.61
CA LEU A 180 17.51 10.17 -11.20
C LEU A 180 16.92 9.75 -9.85
N PHE A 181 16.71 10.70 -8.92
CA PHE A 181 16.03 10.46 -7.66
C PHE A 181 14.56 10.06 -7.87
N GLU A 182 13.82 10.77 -8.73
CA GLU A 182 12.43 10.43 -9.05
C GLU A 182 12.33 9.09 -9.82
N LEU A 183 13.30 8.77 -10.68
CA LEU A 183 13.38 7.48 -11.35
C LEU A 183 13.60 6.33 -10.33
N LYS A 184 14.54 6.50 -9.39
CA LYS A 184 14.80 5.52 -8.33
C LYS A 184 13.56 5.28 -7.46
N LYS A 185 12.86 6.36 -7.09
CA LYS A 185 11.61 6.28 -6.33
C LYS A 185 10.52 5.53 -7.11
N THR A 186 10.38 5.81 -8.40
CA THR A 186 9.42 5.12 -9.28
C THR A 186 9.76 3.64 -9.40
N LEU A 187 11.04 3.30 -9.55
CA LEU A 187 11.51 1.91 -9.60
C LEU A 187 11.25 1.16 -8.29
N TYR A 188 11.46 1.80 -7.14
CA TYR A 188 11.17 1.21 -5.83
C TYR A 188 9.67 0.95 -5.64
N ILE A 189 8.81 1.89 -6.05
CA ILE A 189 7.35 1.71 -6.01
C ILE A 189 6.94 0.55 -6.92
N CYS A 190 7.48 0.46 -8.13
CA CYS A 190 7.20 -0.62 -9.07
C CYS A 190 7.61 -1.99 -8.49
N LEU A 191 8.80 -2.08 -7.89
CA LEU A 191 9.30 -3.31 -7.27
C LEU A 191 8.45 -3.72 -6.06
N PHE A 192 8.01 -2.76 -5.24
CA PHE A 192 7.08 -3.01 -4.14
C PHE A 192 5.75 -3.56 -4.64
N VAL A 193 5.17 -2.97 -5.69
CA VAL A 193 3.90 -3.45 -6.29
C VAL A 193 4.07 -4.87 -6.83
N LEU A 194 5.15 -5.16 -7.56
CA LEU A 194 5.42 -6.51 -8.07
C LEU A 194 5.58 -7.54 -6.93
N LEU A 195 6.24 -7.17 -5.84
CA LEU A 195 6.37 -8.03 -4.66
C LEU A 195 5.01 -8.29 -4.00
N THR A 196 4.14 -7.27 -3.89
CA THR A 196 2.78 -7.45 -3.36
C THR A 196 1.93 -8.35 -4.25
N ILE A 197 2.02 -8.24 -5.58
CA ILE A 197 1.30 -9.12 -6.51
C ILE A 197 1.83 -10.56 -6.38
N SER A 198 3.14 -10.75 -6.32
CA SER A 198 3.76 -12.07 -6.16
C SER A 198 3.33 -12.76 -4.86
N THR A 199 3.31 -12.03 -3.74
CA THR A 199 2.83 -12.57 -2.46
C THR A 199 1.35 -12.92 -2.49
N LEU A 200 0.50 -12.10 -3.11
CA LEU A 200 -0.93 -12.42 -3.31
C LEU A 200 -1.14 -13.69 -4.13
N ILE A 201 -0.37 -13.87 -5.21
CA ILE A 201 -0.43 -15.09 -6.04
C ILE A 201 0.01 -16.32 -5.22
N PHE A 202 1.07 -16.18 -4.43
CA PHE A 202 1.56 -17.26 -3.56
C PHE A 202 0.55 -17.67 -2.49
N PHE A 203 -0.06 -16.72 -1.79
CA PHE A 203 -1.12 -17.04 -0.82
C PHE A 203 -2.37 -17.59 -1.53
N GLY A 204 -2.75 -17.04 -2.69
CA GLY A 204 -3.87 -17.54 -3.48
C GLY A 204 -3.70 -18.99 -3.91
N SER A 205 -2.48 -19.42 -4.28
CA SER A 205 -2.21 -20.81 -4.66
C SER A 205 -2.28 -21.75 -3.45
N ILE A 206 -1.77 -21.34 -2.29
CA ILE A 206 -1.90 -22.10 -1.02
C ILE A 206 -3.36 -22.26 -0.63
N PHE A 207 -4.16 -21.18 -0.66
CA PHE A 207 -5.59 -21.25 -0.35
C PHE A 207 -6.34 -22.15 -1.33
N SER A 208 -6.05 -22.04 -2.63
CA SER A 208 -6.63 -22.91 -3.65
C SER A 208 -6.30 -24.39 -3.38
N TYR A 209 -5.05 -24.69 -3.02
CA TYR A 209 -4.63 -26.05 -2.65
C TYR A 209 -5.38 -26.57 -1.41
N ILE A 210 -5.53 -25.75 -0.36
CA ILE A 210 -6.29 -26.12 0.85
C ILE A 210 -7.76 -26.39 0.50
N ILE A 211 -8.39 -25.53 -0.30
CA ILE A 211 -9.79 -25.71 -0.74
C ILE A 211 -9.94 -26.99 -1.54
N ILE A 212 -9.05 -27.26 -2.51
CA ILE A 212 -9.09 -28.49 -3.33
C ILE A 212 -8.87 -29.72 -2.45
N SER A 213 -7.94 -29.67 -1.50
CA SER A 213 -7.68 -30.76 -0.56
C SER A 213 -8.91 -31.03 0.32
N PHE A 214 -9.52 -29.97 0.87
CA PHE A 214 -10.75 -30.07 1.65
C PHE A 214 -11.92 -30.62 0.82
N LEU A 215 -12.13 -30.11 -0.39
CA LEU A 215 -13.12 -30.67 -1.32
C LEU A 215 -12.84 -32.14 -1.59
N SER A 216 -11.59 -32.54 -1.81
CA SER A 216 -11.23 -33.94 -2.06
C SER A 216 -11.60 -34.84 -0.87
N VAL A 217 -11.30 -34.41 0.35
CA VAL A 217 -11.69 -35.15 1.58
C VAL A 217 -13.21 -35.20 1.72
N PHE A 218 -13.90 -34.08 1.51
CA PHE A 218 -15.36 -34.00 1.56
C PHE A 218 -16.01 -34.95 0.55
N PHE A 219 -15.56 -34.93 -0.70
CA PHE A 219 -16.07 -35.79 -1.77
C PHE A 219 -15.74 -37.27 -1.56
N LYS A 220 -14.57 -37.61 -1.01
CA LYS A 220 -14.18 -39.01 -0.78
C LYS A 220 -14.83 -39.62 0.45
N GLN A 221 -14.99 -38.86 1.53
CA GLN A 221 -15.34 -39.42 2.84
C GLN A 221 -16.75 -39.06 3.28
N TRP A 222 -17.19 -37.82 3.05
CA TRP A 222 -18.47 -37.32 3.56
C TRP A 222 -19.60 -37.50 2.55
N LEU A 223 -19.37 -37.19 1.28
CA LEU A 223 -20.40 -37.27 0.25
C LEU A 223 -20.98 -38.69 0.11
N PRO A 224 -20.21 -39.79 0.11
CA PRO A 224 -20.78 -41.14 0.00
C PRO A 224 -21.67 -41.49 1.20
N SER A 225 -21.23 -41.15 2.42
CA SER A 225 -22.01 -41.39 3.65
C SER A 225 -23.28 -40.54 3.71
N PHE A 226 -23.20 -39.28 3.25
CA PHE A 226 -24.36 -38.40 3.15
C PHE A 226 -25.34 -38.89 2.08
N ILE A 227 -24.87 -39.28 0.89
CA ILE A 227 -25.71 -39.86 -0.16
C ILE A 227 -26.34 -41.17 0.31
N GLU A 228 -25.62 -42.04 1.03
CA GLU A 228 -26.20 -43.26 1.60
C GLU A 228 -27.30 -42.95 2.64
N THR A 229 -27.09 -41.97 3.51
CA THR A 229 -28.09 -41.56 4.51
C THR A 229 -29.30 -40.92 3.85
N LEU A 230 -29.07 -40.04 2.87
CA LEU A 230 -30.12 -39.37 2.12
C LEU A 230 -30.90 -40.34 1.25
N THR A 231 -30.24 -41.31 0.62
CA THR A 231 -30.92 -42.34 -0.18
C THR A 231 -31.72 -43.27 0.72
N LYS A 232 -31.21 -43.70 1.87
CA LYS A 232 -32.01 -44.46 2.86
C LYS A 232 -33.22 -43.67 3.32
N PHE A 233 -33.03 -42.40 3.69
CA PHE A 233 -34.12 -41.50 4.07
C PHE A 233 -35.15 -41.35 2.94
N LEU A 234 -34.72 -41.00 1.72
CA LEU A 234 -35.64 -40.85 0.58
C LEU A 234 -36.33 -42.16 0.17
N PHE A 235 -35.66 -43.30 0.33
CA PHE A 235 -36.23 -44.61 0.03
C PHE A 235 -37.25 -45.03 1.09
N ASP A 236 -37.00 -44.76 2.37
CA ASP A 236 -37.95 -45.00 3.46
C ASP A 236 -39.20 -44.12 3.35
N PHE A 237 -39.05 -42.90 2.82
CA PHE A 237 -40.18 -42.00 2.58
C PHE A 237 -40.89 -42.22 1.24
N SER A 238 -40.36 -43.02 0.31
CA SER A 238 -40.91 -43.22 -1.03
C SER A 238 -42.27 -43.97 -1.06
N PRO A 239 -42.47 -45.10 -0.35
CA PRO A 239 -43.77 -45.77 -0.30
C PRO A 239 -44.78 -44.96 0.51
N LEU A 240 -44.35 -44.34 1.61
CA LEU A 240 -45.23 -43.60 2.52
C LEU A 240 -45.76 -42.32 1.86
N MET A 241 -44.92 -41.55 1.16
CA MET A 241 -45.34 -40.34 0.46
C MET A 241 -46.21 -40.65 -0.77
N THR A 242 -45.94 -41.78 -1.45
CA THR A 242 -46.77 -42.24 -2.57
C THR A 242 -48.12 -42.75 -2.06
N LEU A 243 -48.15 -43.49 -0.93
CA LEU A 243 -49.37 -43.96 -0.28
C LEU A 243 -50.19 -42.80 0.28
N PHE A 244 -49.57 -41.81 0.92
CA PHE A 244 -50.25 -40.58 1.34
C PHE A 244 -50.87 -39.86 0.15
N ARG A 245 -50.17 -39.73 -0.98
CA ARG A 245 -50.74 -39.11 -2.19
C ARG A 245 -51.92 -39.90 -2.75
N ILE A 246 -51.85 -41.22 -2.82
CA ILE A 246 -52.96 -42.08 -3.29
C ILE A 246 -54.15 -42.02 -2.32
N VAL A 247 -53.91 -42.06 -1.01
CA VAL A 247 -54.96 -41.98 0.02
C VAL A 247 -55.63 -40.60 0.01
N PHE A 248 -54.87 -39.51 -0.10
CA PHE A 248 -55.44 -38.17 -0.19
C PHE A 248 -56.24 -37.97 -1.48
N ILE A 249 -55.76 -38.45 -2.63
CA ILE A 249 -56.50 -38.40 -3.90
C ILE A 249 -57.78 -39.26 -3.81
N GLY A 250 -57.71 -40.45 -3.20
CA GLY A 250 -58.85 -41.34 -3.00
C GLY A 250 -59.92 -40.75 -2.06
N ILE A 251 -59.51 -40.20 -0.91
CA ILE A 251 -60.40 -39.51 0.03
C ILE A 251 -61.03 -38.28 -0.63
N TYR A 252 -60.25 -37.54 -1.44
CA TYR A 252 -60.74 -36.37 -2.17
C TYR A 252 -61.81 -36.74 -3.20
N PHE A 253 -61.55 -37.77 -4.00
CA PHE A 253 -62.52 -38.29 -4.99
C PHE A 253 -63.77 -38.84 -4.30
N PHE A 254 -63.59 -39.56 -3.19
CA PHE A 254 -64.69 -40.07 -2.37
C PHE A 254 -65.53 -38.94 -1.77
N LEU A 255 -64.92 -37.87 -1.23
CA LEU A 255 -65.65 -36.72 -0.68
C LEU A 255 -66.43 -35.95 -1.75
N ILE A 256 -65.91 -35.87 -2.97
CA ILE A 256 -66.63 -35.29 -4.12
C ILE A 256 -67.82 -36.19 -4.53
N CYS A 257 -67.63 -37.51 -4.60
CA CYS A 257 -68.68 -38.44 -5.02
C CYS A 257 -69.74 -38.73 -3.94
N TYR A 258 -69.36 -38.71 -2.65
CA TYR A 258 -70.23 -39.10 -1.53
C TYR A 258 -71.27 -38.02 -1.19
N LYS A 259 -71.00 -36.76 -1.54
CA LYS A 259 -71.89 -35.64 -1.21
C LYS A 259 -72.31 -34.90 -2.46
N ARG A 260 -73.50 -35.28 -2.97
CA ARG A 260 -74.60 -34.38 -3.38
C ARG A 260 -74.97 -34.40 -4.88
N ARG A 261 -76.27 -34.20 -5.10
CA ARG A 261 -76.94 -34.06 -6.40
C ARG A 261 -76.22 -33.01 -7.28
N PRO A 262 -76.13 -33.23 -8.61
CA PRO A 262 -75.27 -32.46 -9.53
C PRO A 262 -75.63 -30.97 -9.71
N SER A 263 -76.71 -30.46 -9.12
CA SER A 263 -77.19 -29.09 -9.34
C SER A 263 -76.56 -28.00 -8.46
N ASP A 264 -75.88 -28.36 -7.36
CA ASP A 264 -75.46 -27.40 -6.32
C ASP A 264 -73.93 -27.35 -6.11
N ILE A 265 -73.14 -27.58 -7.16
CA ILE A 265 -71.68 -27.45 -7.03
C ILE A 265 -71.34 -25.96 -6.96
N ASN A 266 -71.15 -25.46 -5.73
CA ASN A 266 -70.69 -24.11 -5.48
C ASN A 266 -69.37 -23.87 -6.22
N LEU A 267 -69.31 -22.81 -7.04
CA LEU A 267 -68.12 -22.34 -7.76
C LEU A 267 -66.87 -22.29 -6.86
N LEU A 268 -67.06 -21.93 -5.58
CA LEU A 268 -66.02 -21.90 -4.56
C LEU A 268 -65.33 -23.27 -4.37
N THR A 269 -66.08 -24.38 -4.39
CA THR A 269 -65.53 -25.73 -4.27
C THR A 269 -64.65 -26.07 -5.47
N ILE A 270 -65.05 -25.67 -6.68
CA ILE A 270 -64.25 -25.85 -7.90
C ILE A 270 -62.97 -25.02 -7.82
N ILE A 271 -63.04 -23.78 -7.34
CA ILE A 271 -61.87 -22.92 -7.16
C ILE A 271 -60.89 -23.52 -6.15
N ILE A 272 -61.38 -24.04 -5.02
CA ILE A 272 -60.53 -24.71 -4.02
C ILE A 272 -59.90 -25.97 -4.62
N CYS A 273 -60.65 -26.76 -5.41
CA CYS A 273 -60.09 -27.91 -6.14
C CYS A 273 -58.95 -27.48 -7.05
N LEU A 274 -59.15 -26.40 -7.82
CA LEU A 274 -58.17 -25.89 -8.76
C LEU A 274 -56.89 -25.46 -8.04
N ILE A 275 -57.00 -24.78 -6.90
CA ILE A 275 -55.86 -24.35 -6.08
C ILE A 275 -55.07 -25.56 -5.57
N ILE A 276 -55.76 -26.60 -5.08
CA ILE A 276 -55.11 -27.82 -4.58
C ILE A 276 -54.38 -28.55 -5.71
N VAL A 277 -55.00 -28.65 -6.90
CA VAL A 277 -54.36 -29.26 -8.07
C VAL A 277 -53.15 -28.44 -8.52
N LEU A 278 -53.25 -27.12 -8.58
CA LEU A 278 -52.14 -26.22 -8.92
C LEU A 278 -50.98 -26.33 -7.91
N PHE A 279 -51.28 -26.44 -6.62
CA PHE A 279 -50.26 -26.61 -5.58
C PHE A 279 -49.55 -27.96 -5.69
N ASN A 280 -50.28 -29.04 -5.97
CA ASN A 280 -49.67 -30.35 -6.20
C ASN A 280 -48.83 -30.38 -7.48
N LEU A 281 -49.29 -29.71 -8.53
CA LEU A 281 -48.52 -29.54 -9.78
C LEU A 281 -47.24 -28.75 -9.52
N LEU A 282 -47.29 -27.69 -8.70
CA LEU A 282 -46.13 -26.92 -8.30
C LEU A 282 -45.10 -27.78 -7.55
N ILE A 283 -45.54 -28.60 -6.60
CA ILE A 283 -44.67 -29.54 -5.88
C ILE A 283 -44.03 -30.55 -6.85
N LEU A 284 -44.81 -31.06 -7.81
CA LEU A 284 -44.28 -31.97 -8.84
C LEU A 284 -43.22 -31.29 -9.71
N ILE A 285 -43.44 -30.04 -10.13
CA ILE A 285 -42.47 -29.24 -10.89
C ILE A 285 -41.20 -29.03 -10.08
N ILE A 286 -41.31 -28.64 -8.80
CA ILE A 286 -40.14 -28.47 -7.92
C ILE A 286 -39.35 -29.79 -7.80
N HIS A 287 -40.04 -30.92 -7.63
CA HIS A 287 -39.40 -32.23 -7.56
C HIS A 287 -38.69 -32.59 -8.87
N LEU A 288 -39.30 -32.31 -10.02
CA LEU A 288 -38.68 -32.51 -11.34
C LEU A 288 -37.44 -31.63 -11.51
N ILE A 289 -37.49 -30.37 -11.06
CA ILE A 289 -36.33 -29.46 -11.08
C ILE A 289 -35.19 -30.02 -10.22
N ILE A 290 -35.48 -30.44 -8.98
CA ILE A 290 -34.46 -31.01 -8.08
C ILE A 290 -33.85 -32.29 -8.69
N THR A 291 -34.69 -33.15 -9.26
CA THR A 291 -34.22 -34.39 -9.91
C THR A 291 -33.36 -34.08 -11.13
N TYR A 292 -33.74 -33.08 -11.93
CA TYR A 292 -32.97 -32.62 -13.08
C TYR A 292 -31.61 -32.01 -12.67
N PHE A 293 -31.57 -31.21 -11.61
CA PHE A 293 -30.32 -30.67 -11.07
C PHE A 293 -29.40 -31.78 -10.56
N ASN A 294 -29.94 -32.78 -9.86
CA ASN A 294 -29.17 -33.94 -9.41
C ASN A 294 -28.61 -34.74 -10.59
N PHE A 295 -29.37 -34.88 -11.67
CA PHE A 295 -28.90 -35.53 -12.90
C PHE A 295 -27.79 -34.75 -13.60
N LEU A 296 -27.94 -33.43 -13.74
CA LEU A 296 -26.89 -32.56 -14.29
C LEU A 296 -25.62 -32.61 -13.44
N PHE A 297 -25.75 -32.62 -12.13
CA PHE A 297 -24.63 -32.74 -11.20
C PHE A 297 -23.91 -34.10 -11.35
N LEU A 298 -24.65 -35.19 -11.48
CA LEU A 298 -24.09 -36.51 -11.77
C LEU A 298 -23.32 -36.52 -13.10
N MET A 299 -23.92 -35.96 -14.16
CA MET A 299 -23.27 -35.83 -15.47
C MET A 299 -21.97 -35.02 -15.38
N PHE A 300 -21.98 -33.92 -14.63
CA PHE A 300 -20.79 -33.12 -14.38
C PHE A 300 -19.69 -33.92 -13.68
N ILE A 301 -20.04 -34.70 -12.65
CA ILE A 301 -19.10 -35.59 -11.95
C ILE A 301 -18.51 -36.63 -12.91
N VAL A 302 -19.32 -37.26 -13.75
CA VAL A 302 -18.85 -38.26 -14.74
C VAL A 302 -17.88 -37.62 -15.75
N ILE A 303 -18.17 -36.41 -16.23
CA ILE A 303 -17.26 -35.67 -17.13
C ILE A 303 -15.93 -35.36 -16.42
N MET A 304 -15.98 -34.91 -15.17
CA MET A 304 -14.80 -34.60 -14.38
C MET A 304 -13.96 -35.85 -14.09
N LEU A 305 -14.60 -36.98 -13.76
CA LEU A 305 -13.94 -38.27 -13.60
C LEU A 305 -13.34 -38.74 -14.92
N GLY A 306 -14.05 -38.63 -16.04
CA GLY A 306 -13.53 -38.97 -17.36
C GLY A 306 -12.26 -38.18 -17.72
N LYS A 307 -12.26 -36.87 -17.46
CA LYS A 307 -11.05 -36.04 -17.64
C LYS A 307 -9.92 -36.44 -16.68
N TYR A 308 -10.24 -36.72 -15.42
CA TYR A 308 -9.25 -37.16 -14.43
C TYR A 308 -8.59 -38.48 -14.83
N PHE A 309 -9.37 -39.49 -15.24
CA PHE A 309 -8.85 -40.76 -15.73
C PHE A 309 -8.07 -40.61 -17.05
N HIS A 310 -8.49 -39.71 -17.94
CA HIS A 310 -7.74 -39.42 -19.16
C HIS A 310 -6.37 -38.76 -18.87
N ILE A 311 -6.25 -37.98 -17.79
CA ILE A 311 -4.98 -37.37 -17.37
C ILE A 311 -4.06 -38.37 -16.66
N GLN A 312 -4.63 -39.40 -16.02
CA GLN A 312 -3.86 -40.42 -15.29
C GLN A 312 -3.49 -41.66 -16.10
N LEU A 313 -3.94 -41.78 -17.35
CA LEU A 313 -3.40 -42.78 -18.27
C LEU A 313 -1.91 -42.44 -18.49
N PRO A 314 -0.96 -43.28 -18.02
CA PRO A 314 0.45 -43.05 -18.23
C PRO A 314 0.70 -42.90 -19.72
N ASN A 315 1.58 -41.97 -20.10
CA ASN A 315 1.95 -41.68 -21.48
C ASN A 315 2.00 -42.99 -22.28
N ASN A 316 1.21 -43.08 -23.35
CA ASN A 316 1.02 -44.29 -24.16
C ASN A 316 2.35 -44.98 -24.55
N GLU A 317 3.46 -44.22 -24.53
CA GLU A 317 4.81 -44.68 -24.76
C GLU A 317 5.32 -45.69 -23.72
N GLU A 318 5.08 -45.49 -22.41
CA GLU A 318 5.52 -46.43 -21.37
C GLU A 318 4.71 -47.74 -21.42
N VAL A 319 3.40 -47.63 -21.63
CA VAL A 319 2.52 -48.80 -21.79
C VAL A 319 2.86 -49.57 -23.07
N SER A 320 3.11 -48.86 -24.17
CA SER A 320 3.55 -49.46 -25.44
C SER A 320 4.90 -50.17 -25.27
N ASN A 321 5.87 -49.55 -24.59
CA ASN A 321 7.18 -50.14 -24.33
C ASN A 321 7.07 -51.38 -23.44
N PHE A 322 6.24 -51.36 -22.41
CA PHE A 322 5.98 -52.51 -21.55
C PHE A 322 5.34 -53.67 -22.31
N LEU A 323 4.31 -53.40 -23.14
CA LEU A 323 3.66 -54.41 -23.97
C LEU A 323 4.62 -55.02 -25.00
N ASN A 324 5.49 -54.20 -25.61
CA ASN A 324 6.52 -54.68 -26.52
C ASN A 324 7.57 -55.54 -25.79
N HIS A 325 7.93 -55.20 -24.56
CA HIS A 325 8.85 -56.01 -23.75
C HIS A 325 8.27 -57.40 -23.45
N ILE A 326 7.00 -57.49 -23.01
CA ILE A 326 6.33 -58.77 -22.78
C ILE A 326 6.27 -59.61 -24.06
N ARG A 327 5.91 -58.97 -25.20
CA ARG A 327 5.87 -59.65 -26.50
C ARG A 327 7.22 -60.25 -26.87
N ASN A 328 8.31 -59.50 -26.65
CA ASN A 328 9.66 -59.97 -26.93
C ASN A 328 10.09 -61.13 -26.02
N GLN A 329 9.77 -61.09 -24.72
CA GLN A 329 10.04 -62.20 -23.80
C GLN A 329 9.30 -63.48 -24.21
N TYR A 330 8.04 -63.36 -24.62
CA TYR A 330 7.26 -64.51 -25.07
C TYR A 330 7.83 -65.15 -26.34
N GLN A 331 8.34 -64.32 -27.26
CA GLN A 331 9.01 -64.80 -28.47
C GLN A 331 10.34 -65.50 -28.16
N GLN A 332 11.10 -65.02 -27.18
CA GLN A 332 12.35 -65.66 -26.75
C GLN A 332 12.09 -67.03 -26.10
N GLN A 333 11.13 -67.13 -25.18
CA GLN A 333 10.75 -68.42 -24.59
C GLN A 333 10.30 -69.45 -25.63
N ARG A 334 9.54 -69.01 -26.64
CA ARG A 334 9.09 -69.90 -27.71
C ARG A 334 10.25 -70.44 -28.54
N ARG A 335 11.31 -69.66 -28.76
CA ARG A 335 12.51 -70.09 -29.48
C ARG A 335 13.43 -71.02 -28.68
N SER A 336 13.40 -70.96 -27.35
CA SER A 336 14.17 -71.90 -26.50
C SER A 336 13.54 -73.28 -26.35
N LEU A 337 12.26 -73.41 -26.70
CA LEU A 337 11.50 -74.67 -26.65
C LEU A 337 11.49 -75.43 -27.99
N SER A 338 11.99 -74.81 -29.06
CA SER A 338 12.19 -75.39 -30.39
C SER A 338 13.66 -75.67 -30.62
#